data_AF-A0A927X7E5-F1
#
_entry.id   AF-A0A927X7E5-F1
#
_cell.length_a   1.000
_cell.length_b   1.000
_cell.length_c   1.000
_cell.angle_alpha   90.00
_cell.angle_beta   90.00
_cell.angle_gamma   90.00
#
_symmetry.space_group_name_H-M   'P 1'
#
loop_
_entity.id
_entity.type
_entity.pdbx_description
1 polymer ?
#
loop_
_entity_poly.entity_id
_entity_poly.type
_entity_poly.pdbx_seq_one_letter_code
_entity_poly.pdbx_strand_id
1 'polypeptide(L)'
;MSQKYYDENGVEIKVNRNVRSKISRKISAVTPILCTAAFFYLGLYQNMWHPGWVVFTAIPLVEILLSIYTQEGKAKWISISVIFSIIAYIVLGILTGEWWKVWLVFFLIPVTAIIAE
;
A
#
# COMPACT_ATOMS: atom_id res chain seq x y z
N MET A 1 -4.71 6.26 28.29
CA MET A 1 -5.57 5.48 29.19
C MET A 1 -5.93 4.18 28.48
N SER A 2 -5.24 3.08 28.82
CA SER A 2 -5.52 1.76 28.23
C SER A 2 -6.77 1.20 28.93
N GLN A 3 -7.82 0.94 28.16
CA GLN A 3 -9.03 0.27 28.67
C GLN A 3 -8.72 -1.23 28.74
N LYS A 4 -8.83 -1.84 29.92
CA LYS A 4 -8.66 -3.30 30.11
C LYS A 4 -9.98 -3.99 29.73
N TYR A 5 -9.91 -4.94 28.80
CA TYR A 5 -11.07 -5.73 28.38
C TYR A 5 -10.93 -7.13 29.00
N TYR A 6 -12.01 -7.69 29.52
CA TYR A 6 -12.06 -9.03 30.10
C TYR A 6 -13.03 -9.89 29.27
N ASP A 7 -12.69 -11.17 29.07
CA ASP A 7 -13.61 -12.12 28.43
C ASP A 7 -14.75 -12.53 29.38
N GLU A 8 -15.68 -13.35 28.89
CA GLU A 8 -16.80 -13.90 29.67
C GLU A 8 -16.35 -14.81 30.84
N ASN A 9 -15.09 -15.27 30.83
CA ASN A 9 -14.47 -16.07 31.88
C ASN A 9 -13.62 -15.22 32.85
N GLY A 10 -13.64 -13.90 32.72
CA GLY A 10 -12.87 -12.97 33.58
C GLY A 10 -11.37 -12.89 33.28
N VAL A 11 -10.91 -13.40 32.13
CA VAL A 11 -9.50 -13.34 31.71
C VAL A 11 -9.19 -11.98 31.07
N GLU A 12 -8.10 -11.32 31.49
CA GLU A 12 -7.67 -10.03 30.91
C GLU A 12 -7.20 -10.23 29.46
N ILE A 13 -7.97 -9.70 28.51
CA ILE A 13 -7.61 -9.68 27.10
C ILE A 13 -6.61 -8.52 26.90
N LYS A 14 -5.35 -8.86 26.63
CA LYS A 14 -4.37 -7.89 26.12
C LYS A 14 -4.75 -7.52 24.70
N VAL A 15 -5.61 -6.51 24.56
CA VAL A 15 -5.94 -5.94 23.25
C VAL A 15 -4.70 -5.18 22.77
N ASN A 16 -3.93 -5.80 21.86
CA ASN A 16 -2.84 -5.14 21.15
C ASN A 16 -3.45 -4.13 20.17
N ARG A 17 -3.83 -2.94 20.68
CA ARG A 17 -4.15 -1.82 19.81
C ARG A 17 -2.85 -1.34 19.22
N ASN A 18 -2.60 -1.74 17.98
CA ASN A 18 -1.63 -1.09 17.13
C ASN A 18 -2.14 0.34 16.82
N VAL A 19 -1.94 1.26 17.77
CA VAL A 19 -2.45 2.63 17.69
C VAL A 19 -1.62 3.38 16.66
N ARG A 20 -2.11 3.43 15.42
CA ARG A 20 -1.52 4.22 14.34
C ARG A 20 -1.42 5.69 14.76
N SER A 21 -0.28 6.31 14.50
CA SER A 21 -0.04 7.71 14.88
C SER A 21 -1.08 8.64 14.22
N LYS A 22 -1.36 9.79 14.86
CA LYS A 22 -2.26 10.82 14.29
C LYS A 22 -1.77 11.29 12.91
N ILE A 23 -0.45 11.36 12.72
CA ILE A 23 0.19 11.79 11.47
C ILE A 23 -0.05 10.74 10.37
N SER A 24 0.19 9.46 10.66
CA SER A 24 -0.01 8.37 9.69
C SER A 24 -1.44 8.36 9.15
N ARG A 25 -2.46 8.51 10.02
CA ARG A 25 -3.86 8.61 9.60
C ARG A 25 -4.15 9.81 8.69
N LYS A 26 -3.55 10.97 8.98
CA LYS A 26 -3.69 12.15 8.13
C LYS A 26 -3.07 11.93 6.76
N ILE A 27 -1.86 11.35 6.71
CA ILE A 27 -1.18 11.03 5.45
C ILE A 27 -2.07 10.10 4.61
N SER A 28 -2.52 8.98 5.18
CA SER A 28 -3.44 8.03 4.53
C SER A 28 -4.68 8.70 3.93
N ALA A 29 -5.30 9.63 4.65
CA ALA A 29 -6.50 10.32 4.19
C ALA A 29 -6.21 11.34 3.08
N VAL A 30 -5.03 11.97 3.10
CA VAL A 30 -4.65 13.02 2.15
C VAL A 30 -4.07 12.45 0.85
N THR A 31 -3.41 11.29 0.90
CA THR A 31 -2.75 10.67 -0.27
C THR A 31 -3.69 10.51 -1.48
N PRO A 32 -4.92 9.97 -1.36
CA PRO A 32 -5.81 9.81 -2.53
C PRO A 32 -6.20 11.15 -3.17
N ILE A 33 -6.38 12.19 -2.35
CA ILE A 33 -6.73 13.53 -2.81
C ILE A 33 -5.54 14.12 -3.60
N LEU A 34 -4.32 14.00 -3.06
CA LEU A 34 -3.10 14.43 -3.74
C LEU A 34 -2.87 13.66 -5.04
N CYS A 35 -3.04 12.34 -5.03
CA CYS A 35 -2.91 11.51 -6.23
C CYS A 35 -3.91 11.93 -7.31
N THR A 36 -5.16 12.21 -6.93
CA THR A 36 -6.20 12.66 -7.86
C THR A 36 -5.87 14.04 -8.45
N ALA A 37 -5.44 14.98 -7.62
CA ALA A 37 -5.02 16.31 -8.07
C ALA A 37 -3.83 16.22 -9.03
N ALA A 38 -2.81 15.41 -8.71
CA ALA A 38 -1.66 15.17 -9.57
C ALA A 38 -2.05 14.48 -10.89
N PHE A 39 -2.97 13.51 -10.85
CA PHE A 39 -3.48 12.85 -12.06
C PHE A 39 -4.15 13.84 -13.02
N PHE A 40 -5.05 14.70 -12.51
CA PHE A 40 -5.67 15.74 -13.34
C PHE A 40 -4.66 16.76 -13.83
N TYR A 41 -3.65 17.12 -13.03
CA TYR A 41 -2.58 18.00 -13.48
C TYR A 41 -1.81 17.39 -14.67
N LEU A 42 -1.39 16.13 -14.57
CA LEU A 42 -0.70 15.42 -15.65
C LEU A 42 -1.59 15.23 -16.89
N GLY A 43 -2.88 14.93 -16.69
CA GLY A 43 -3.84 14.74 -17.77
C GLY A 43 -4.16 16.03 -18.52
N LEU A 44 -4.48 17.11 -17.81
CA LEU A 44 -4.93 18.37 -18.41
C LEU A 44 -3.79 19.19 -18.99
N TYR A 45 -2.65 19.29 -18.30
CA TYR A 45 -1.54 20.15 -18.73
C TYR A 45 -0.52 19.43 -19.59
N GLN A 46 -0.31 18.13 -19.38
CA GLN A 46 0.71 17.36 -20.10
C GLN A 46 0.11 16.34 -21.09
N ASN A 47 -1.21 16.21 -21.18
CA ASN A 47 -1.90 15.16 -21.96
C ASN A 47 -1.46 13.73 -21.61
N MET A 48 -0.87 13.54 -20.43
CA MET A 48 -0.29 12.27 -19.98
C MET A 48 -1.32 11.41 -19.25
N TRP A 49 -2.48 11.19 -19.87
CA TRP A 49 -3.53 10.33 -19.28
C TRP A 49 -3.08 8.88 -19.16
N HIS A 50 -2.36 8.40 -20.18
CA HIS A 50 -2.01 6.99 -20.34
C HIS A 50 -0.82 6.49 -19.51
N PRO A 51 0.13 7.35 -19.07
CA PRO A 51 1.05 7.01 -17.97
C PRO A 51 0.69 7.69 -16.64
N GLY A 52 -0.18 8.70 -16.63
CA GLY A 52 -0.50 9.49 -15.44
C GLY A 52 -1.19 8.69 -14.34
N TRP A 53 -1.94 7.64 -14.67
CA TRP A 53 -2.62 6.80 -13.68
C TRP A 53 -1.63 6.03 -12.78
N VAL A 54 -0.34 5.93 -13.15
CA VAL A 54 0.72 5.35 -12.30
C VAL A 54 0.79 6.07 -10.95
N VAL A 55 0.42 7.35 -10.87
CA VAL A 55 0.39 8.10 -9.61
C VAL A 55 -0.52 7.45 -8.55
N PHE A 56 -1.53 6.67 -8.95
CA PHE A 56 -2.40 5.96 -8.01
C PHE A 56 -1.71 4.78 -7.31
N THR A 57 -0.61 4.24 -7.86
CA THR A 57 0.17 3.20 -7.16
C THR A 57 0.85 3.75 -5.90
N ALA A 58 0.94 5.07 -5.74
CA ALA A 58 1.43 5.70 -4.52
C ALA A 58 0.49 5.49 -3.31
N ILE A 59 -0.81 5.28 -3.54
CA ILE A 59 -1.79 5.05 -2.46
C ILE A 59 -1.43 3.78 -1.67
N PRO A 60 -1.39 2.58 -2.28
CA PRO A 60 -1.00 1.37 -1.56
C PRO A 60 0.45 1.44 -1.06
N LEU A 61 1.35 2.07 -1.82
CA LEU A 61 2.75 2.24 -1.40
C LEU A 61 2.87 2.99 -0.08
N VAL A 62 2.18 4.12 0.07
CA VAL A 62 2.20 4.92 1.30
C VAL A 62 1.62 4.14 2.47
N GLU A 63 0.53 3.39 2.27
CA GLU A 63 -0.04 2.55 3.32
C GLU A 63 0.93 1.46 3.82
N ILE A 64 1.64 0.84 2.90
CA ILE A 64 2.62 -0.21 3.22
C ILE A 64 3.82 0.41 3.93
N LEU A 65 4.36 1.53 3.44
CA LEU A 65 5.47 2.23 4.10
C LEU A 65 5.14 2.66 5.53
N LEU A 66 3.89 3.10 5.76
CA LEU A 66 3.43 3.48 7.10
C LEU A 66 3.22 2.27 8.04
N SER A 67 3.04 1.07 7.50
CA SER A 67 2.76 -0.15 8.28
C SER A 67 3.94 -1.12 8.36
N ILE A 68 4.97 -0.98 7.51
CA ILE A 68 6.10 -1.92 7.41
C ILE A 68 6.87 -2.09 8.72
N TYR A 69 6.94 -1.03 9.53
CA TYR A 69 7.62 -1.04 10.82
C TYR A 69 6.88 -1.83 11.88
N THR A 70 5.59 -2.09 11.71
CA THR A 70 4.79 -2.83 12.68
C THR A 70 4.47 -4.24 12.25
N GLN A 71 4.79 -4.60 11.01
CA GLN A 71 4.57 -5.95 10.51
C GLN A 71 5.76 -6.85 10.84
N GLU A 72 5.48 -8.01 11.43
CA GLU A 72 6.46 -9.06 11.70
C GLU A 72 6.06 -10.38 11.01
N GLY A 73 7.03 -11.27 10.82
CA GLY A 73 6.82 -12.58 10.21
C GLY A 73 6.30 -12.51 8.76
N LYS A 74 5.26 -13.31 8.48
CA LYS A 74 4.69 -13.53 7.13
C LYS A 74 4.18 -12.24 6.48
N ALA A 75 3.52 -11.37 7.24
CA ALA A 75 2.96 -10.11 6.72
C ALA A 75 4.05 -9.17 6.15
N LYS A 76 5.21 -9.12 6.79
CA LYS A 76 6.35 -8.31 6.34
C LYS A 76 6.84 -8.75 4.96
N TRP A 77 6.91 -10.06 4.70
CA TRP A 77 7.29 -10.61 3.40
C TRP A 77 6.30 -10.26 2.29
N ILE A 78 5.00 -10.31 2.61
CA ILE A 78 3.94 -9.88 1.68
C ILE A 78 4.13 -8.39 1.35
N SER A 79 4.31 -7.52 2.34
CA SER A 79 4.56 -6.09 2.13
C SER A 79 5.78 -5.80 1.26
N ILE A 80 6.90 -6.52 1.48
CA ILE A 80 8.11 -6.40 0.63
C ILE A 80 7.80 -6.81 -0.81
N SER A 81 7.05 -7.89 -1.01
CA SER A 81 6.69 -8.35 -2.36
C SER A 81 5.83 -7.33 -3.12
N VAL A 82 4.92 -6.63 -2.43
CA VAL A 82 4.12 -5.56 -3.03
C VAL A 82 5.01 -4.37 -3.43
N ILE A 83 5.91 -3.93 -2.56
CA ILE A 83 6.86 -2.84 -2.88
C ILE A 83 7.71 -3.22 -4.10
N PHE A 84 8.24 -4.43 -4.12
CA PHE A 84 9.02 -4.95 -5.24
C PHE A 84 8.18 -4.98 -6.54
N SER A 85 6.93 -5.43 -6.44
CA SER A 85 5.99 -5.46 -7.58
C SER A 85 5.72 -4.06 -8.13
N ILE A 86 5.54 -3.06 -7.26
CA ILE A 86 5.34 -1.66 -7.68
C ILE A 86 6.60 -1.12 -8.38
N ILE A 87 7.79 -1.38 -7.83
CA ILE A 87 9.06 -0.95 -8.45
C ILE A 87 9.23 -1.60 -9.82
N ALA A 88 9.06 -2.92 -9.91
CA ALA A 88 9.15 -3.66 -11.17
C ALA A 88 8.12 -3.16 -12.18
N TYR A 89 6.89 -2.88 -11.73
CA TYR A 89 5.83 -2.32 -12.57
C TYR A 89 6.20 -0.96 -13.16
N ILE A 90 6.74 -0.04 -12.35
CA ILE A 90 7.18 1.28 -12.83
C ILE A 90 8.35 1.15 -13.80
N VAL A 91 9.37 0.35 -13.46
CA VAL A 91 10.56 0.16 -14.31
C VAL A 91 10.17 -0.45 -15.66
N LEU A 92 9.42 -1.56 -15.66
CA LEU A 92 9.00 -2.23 -16.88
C LEU A 92 8.01 -1.37 -17.69
N GLY A 93 7.13 -0.62 -17.03
CA GLY A 93 6.20 0.28 -17.69
C GLY A 93 6.91 1.43 -18.41
N ILE A 94 7.98 1.98 -17.82
CA ILE A 94 8.82 3.00 -18.47
C ILE A 94 9.64 2.40 -19.62
N LEU A 95 10.24 1.22 -19.42
CA LEU A 95 11.10 0.59 -20.43
C LEU A 95 10.33 0.10 -21.65
N THR A 96 9.14 -0.48 -21.44
CA THR A 96 8.35 -1.08 -22.52
C THR A 96 7.29 -0.14 -23.08
N GLY A 97 6.84 0.84 -22.30
CA GLY A 97 5.66 1.68 -22.64
C GLY A 97 4.33 0.92 -22.59
N GLU A 98 4.35 -0.40 -22.40
CA GLU A 98 3.21 -1.30 -22.51
C GLU A 98 2.57 -1.56 -21.14
N TRP A 99 2.16 -0.49 -20.46
CA TRP A 99 1.64 -0.54 -19.09
C TRP A 99 0.52 -1.57 -18.87
N TRP A 100 -0.32 -1.78 -19.89
CA TRP A 100 -1.41 -2.76 -19.85
C TRP A 100 -0.92 -4.22 -19.76
N LYS A 101 0.24 -4.55 -20.34
CA LYS A 101 0.86 -5.88 -20.23
C LYS A 101 1.57 -6.06 -18.90
N VAL A 102 2.25 -4.99 -18.47
CA VAL A 102 3.13 -5.01 -17.29
C VAL A 102 2.35 -5.19 -15.99
N TRP A 103 1.03 -4.95 -15.97
CA TRP A 103 0.18 -5.15 -14.79
C TRP A 103 0.23 -6.58 -14.21
N LEU A 104 0.67 -7.56 -15.01
CA LEU A 104 0.75 -8.96 -14.62
C LEU A 104 1.74 -9.18 -13.47
N VAL A 105 2.68 -8.25 -13.28
CA VAL A 105 3.62 -8.26 -12.16
C VAL A 105 2.89 -8.24 -10.81
N PHE A 106 1.70 -7.64 -10.71
CA PHE A 106 0.93 -7.64 -9.47
C PHE A 106 0.39 -9.02 -9.08
N PHE A 107 0.35 -10.01 -9.99
CA PHE A 107 0.03 -11.40 -9.63
C PHE A 107 1.08 -12.04 -8.71
N LEU A 108 2.28 -11.46 -8.58
CA LEU A 108 3.25 -11.88 -7.57
C LEU A 108 2.70 -11.75 -6.14
N ILE A 109 1.78 -10.81 -5.89
CA ILE A 109 1.22 -10.56 -4.57
C ILE A 109 0.36 -11.75 -4.09
N PRO A 110 -0.65 -12.24 -4.85
CA PRO A 110 -1.33 -13.48 -4.51
C PRO A 110 -0.38 -14.68 -4.35
N VAL A 111 0.63 -14.80 -5.23
CA VAL A 111 1.57 -15.92 -5.19
C VAL A 111 2.37 -15.92 -3.89
N THR A 112 2.93 -14.77 -3.47
CA THR A 112 3.67 -14.68 -2.21
C THR A 112 2.76 -14.84 -1.00
N ALA A 113 1.50 -14.40 -1.07
CA ALA A 113 0.52 -14.62 -0.02
C ALA A 113 0.23 -16.11 0.20
N ILE A 114 0.02 -16.88 -0.88
CA ILE A 114 -0.21 -18.34 -0.81
C ILE A 114 1.03 -19.07 -0.29
N ILE A 115 2.23 -18.70 -0.74
CA ILE A 115 3.48 -19.32 -0.27
C ILE A 115 3.74 -18.99 1.21
N ALA A 116 3.30 -17.83 1.66
CA ALA A 116 3.47 -17.40 3.03
C ALA A 116 2.43 -18.03 3.98
N GLU A 117 1.33 -18.59 3.48
CA GLU A 117 0.31 -19.29 4.28
C GLU A 117 0.85 -20.57 4.92
#